data_AF-G2QP65-F1
#
_entry.id   AF-G2QP65-F1
#
_cell.length_a   1.000
_cell.length_b   1.000
_cell.length_c   1.000
_cell.angle_alpha   90.00
_cell.angle_beta   90.00
_cell.angle_gamma   90.00
#
_symmetry.space_group_name_H-M   'P 1'
#
loop_
_entity.id
_entity.type
_entity.pdbx_description
1 polymer ?
#
loop_
_entity_poly.entity_id
_entity_poly.type
_entity_poly.pdbx_seq_one_letter_code
_entity_poly.pdbx_strand_id
1 'polypeptide(L)'
;MPGRTLPTFTLAEVESHNSTKSCFVTLGNNVYDVTDFIDSHPGGGDLILEYAGKDIKAILEDETSHAHSEAAYEVLEESHVGFLASADAKAEPTGTEKTNGAANGSNGKFVHPRTGMSCEEDLTKDTDIVSDYKTHKFLDLSRPLFPQVWYGGFSKEFYLDQVHRPRHYKGGASAPLFGNFLEPLTKTAWWVVPLIWLPLVSYGLYLASEGFKNPLEEVPYFAFGLFMWTLIEYLMHRFLFHLDYYLPDNRVGITLHFTLHGIHHYLPMDKYRLVMPPALFMILAAPFWRLAHTIFFWNWHIATTVYCGGVFGYVCYDLTHYFLHHQNLPWWWKQLKKYHLEHHFLDYENGFGVTSPFWDKVFGTELKSKPKMI
;
A
#
# COMPACT_ATOMS: atom_id res chain seq x y z
N MET A 1 -4.16 -21.53 -19.60
CA MET A 1 -4.73 -22.67 -18.85
C MET A 1 -5.49 -22.11 -17.65
N PRO A 2 -6.62 -22.69 -17.22
CA PRO A 2 -7.34 -22.24 -16.03
C PRO A 2 -6.41 -22.35 -14.82
N GLY A 3 -6.12 -21.22 -14.16
CA GLY A 3 -5.22 -21.16 -13.01
C GLY A 3 -5.82 -21.94 -11.84
N ARG A 4 -5.29 -23.13 -11.56
CA ARG A 4 -5.58 -23.87 -10.35
C ARG A 4 -4.99 -23.11 -9.17
N THR A 5 -5.83 -22.69 -8.23
CA THR A 5 -5.40 -22.39 -6.86
C THR A 5 -4.70 -23.63 -6.31
N LEU A 6 -3.46 -23.48 -5.84
CA LEU A 6 -2.74 -24.60 -5.26
C LEU A 6 -3.44 -25.05 -3.96
N PRO A 7 -3.71 -26.35 -3.79
CA PRO A 7 -4.44 -26.87 -2.63
C PRO A 7 -3.69 -26.66 -1.31
N THR A 8 -4.45 -26.73 -0.20
CA THR A 8 -3.88 -26.85 1.14
C THR A 8 -3.90 -28.33 1.53
N PHE A 9 -2.77 -28.83 2.02
CA PHE A 9 -2.59 -30.19 2.50
C PHE A 9 -2.49 -30.20 4.02
N THR A 10 -3.06 -31.22 4.65
CA THR A 10 -2.74 -31.57 6.03
C THR A 10 -1.38 -32.28 6.07
N LEU A 11 -0.72 -32.27 7.24
CA LEU A 11 0.53 -33.00 7.39
C LEU A 11 0.36 -34.50 7.09
N ALA A 12 -0.75 -35.10 7.52
CA ALA A 12 -1.06 -36.51 7.25
C ALA A 12 -1.23 -36.82 5.75
N GLU A 13 -1.76 -35.87 4.96
CA GLU A 13 -1.84 -36.02 3.50
C GLU A 13 -0.44 -36.00 2.89
N VAL A 14 0.43 -35.07 3.28
CA VAL A 14 1.82 -35.02 2.81
C VAL A 14 2.59 -36.30 3.19
N GLU A 15 2.47 -36.75 4.43
CA GLU A 15 3.12 -37.98 4.92
C GLU A 15 2.68 -39.25 4.18
N SER A 16 1.48 -39.24 3.58
CA SER A 16 0.97 -40.35 2.78
C SER A 16 1.63 -40.46 1.39
N HIS A 17 2.27 -39.38 0.92
CA HIS A 17 3.01 -39.32 -0.35
C HIS A 17 4.49 -39.68 -0.12
N ASN A 18 4.75 -40.94 0.20
CA ASN A 18 6.06 -41.43 0.66
C ASN A 18 6.68 -42.55 -0.20
N SER A 19 6.40 -42.59 -1.51
CA SER A 19 6.85 -43.67 -2.41
C SER A 19 7.42 -43.14 -3.72
N THR A 20 8.11 -44.00 -4.49
CA THR A 20 8.66 -43.65 -5.82
C THR A 20 7.62 -43.19 -6.84
N LYS A 21 6.34 -43.53 -6.63
CA LYS A 21 5.24 -43.14 -7.52
C LYS A 21 4.49 -41.91 -7.03
N SER A 22 4.80 -41.43 -5.83
CA SER A 22 4.18 -40.27 -5.22
C SER A 22 5.01 -39.84 -4.00
N CYS A 23 5.81 -38.80 -4.17
CA CYS A 23 6.82 -38.35 -3.21
C CYS A 23 6.69 -36.85 -2.98
N PHE A 24 6.11 -36.46 -1.84
CA PHE A 24 5.98 -35.06 -1.48
C PHE A 24 6.97 -34.70 -0.37
N VAL A 25 7.41 -33.45 -0.33
CA VAL A 25 8.28 -32.92 0.70
C VAL A 25 7.80 -31.53 1.13
N THR A 26 8.23 -31.08 2.29
CA THR A 26 7.87 -29.77 2.83
C THR A 26 9.08 -28.90 3.10
N LEU A 27 8.95 -27.60 2.86
CA LEU A 27 9.91 -26.59 3.28
C LEU A 27 9.13 -25.48 4.00
N GLY A 28 9.07 -25.57 5.33
CA GLY A 28 8.19 -24.71 6.11
C GLY A 28 6.72 -25.00 5.78
N ASN A 29 5.98 -23.98 5.33
CA ASN A 29 4.55 -24.14 5.01
C ASN A 29 4.28 -24.53 3.55
N ASN A 30 5.31 -24.68 2.72
CA ASN A 30 5.16 -25.02 1.31
C ASN A 30 5.27 -26.54 1.12
N VAL A 31 4.47 -27.08 0.21
CA VAL A 31 4.40 -28.50 -0.16
C VAL A 31 4.86 -28.64 -1.61
N TYR A 32 5.77 -29.58 -1.85
CA TYR A 32 6.37 -29.82 -3.15
C TYR A 32 6.17 -31.27 -3.57
N ASP A 33 5.75 -31.49 -4.82
CA ASP A 33 5.68 -32.81 -5.45
C ASP A 33 6.96 -33.03 -6.26
N VAL A 34 7.88 -33.80 -5.70
CA VAL A 34 9.18 -34.09 -6.31
C VAL A 34 9.19 -35.44 -7.02
N THR A 35 8.02 -36.05 -7.26
CA THR A 35 7.91 -37.40 -7.85
C THR A 35 8.66 -37.52 -9.17
N ASP A 36 8.48 -36.55 -10.07
CA ASP A 36 9.12 -36.56 -11.40
C ASP A 36 10.62 -36.24 -11.33
N PHE A 37 11.10 -35.69 -10.22
CA PHE A 37 12.50 -35.31 -10.03
C PHE A 37 13.37 -36.45 -9.43
N ILE A 38 12.77 -37.48 -8.85
CA ILE A 38 13.48 -38.60 -8.19
C ILE A 38 14.58 -39.18 -9.07
N ASP A 39 14.24 -39.53 -10.32
CA ASP A 39 15.18 -40.17 -11.25
C ASP A 39 16.23 -39.21 -11.83
N SER A 40 15.96 -37.89 -11.72
CA SER A 40 16.84 -36.83 -12.23
C SER A 40 17.73 -36.21 -11.15
N HIS A 41 17.59 -36.66 -9.90
CA HIS A 41 18.34 -36.12 -8.77
C HIS A 41 19.84 -36.48 -8.87
N PRO A 42 20.75 -35.50 -8.94
CA PRO A 42 22.19 -35.77 -9.11
C PRO A 42 22.83 -36.58 -7.98
N GLY A 43 22.25 -36.54 -6.77
CA GLY A 43 22.68 -37.34 -5.60
C GLY A 43 22.10 -38.74 -5.55
N GLY A 44 21.23 -39.11 -6.50
CA GLY A 44 20.49 -40.36 -6.53
C GLY A 44 19.10 -40.24 -5.89
N GLY A 45 18.10 -40.90 -6.50
CA GLY A 45 16.71 -40.85 -6.04
C GLY A 45 16.48 -41.46 -4.66
N ASP A 46 17.33 -42.40 -4.23
CA ASP A 46 17.25 -43.04 -2.91
C ASP A 46 17.33 -42.00 -1.78
N LEU A 47 18.13 -40.94 -1.94
CA LEU A 47 18.26 -39.86 -0.95
C LEU A 47 16.99 -39.03 -0.84
N ILE A 48 16.25 -38.84 -1.92
CA ILE A 48 14.96 -38.13 -1.88
C ILE A 48 13.91 -38.97 -1.15
N LEU A 49 13.90 -40.29 -1.40
CA LEU A 49 12.94 -41.21 -0.80
C LEU A 49 13.07 -41.31 0.72
N GLU A 50 14.27 -41.11 1.28
CA GLU A 50 14.48 -41.05 2.74
C GLU A 50 13.71 -39.89 3.41
N TYR A 51 13.44 -38.83 2.64
CA TYR A 51 12.73 -37.63 3.08
C TYR A 51 11.30 -37.51 2.54
N ALA A 52 10.80 -38.54 1.85
CA ALA A 52 9.44 -38.55 1.35
C ALA A 52 8.43 -38.43 2.50
N GLY A 53 7.54 -37.45 2.39
CA GLY A 53 6.57 -37.07 3.42
C GLY A 53 7.10 -36.18 4.54
N LYS A 54 8.35 -35.68 4.48
CA LYS A 54 9.01 -34.96 5.59
C LYS A 54 9.38 -33.52 5.23
N ASP A 55 9.76 -32.74 6.25
CA ASP A 55 10.38 -31.43 6.06
C ASP A 55 11.86 -31.59 5.72
N ILE A 56 12.29 -30.90 4.66
CA ILE A 56 13.64 -30.99 4.11
C ILE A 56 14.53 -29.79 4.45
N LYS A 57 14.07 -28.86 5.30
CA LYS A 57 14.84 -27.66 5.64
C LYS A 57 16.22 -28.02 6.20
N ALA A 58 16.24 -28.93 7.18
CA ALA A 58 17.47 -29.29 7.88
C ALA A 58 18.49 -29.95 6.95
N ILE A 59 18.04 -30.78 6.01
CA ILE A 59 18.95 -31.47 5.08
C ILE A 59 19.40 -30.56 3.91
N LEU A 60 18.56 -29.60 3.50
CA LEU A 60 18.96 -28.59 2.51
C LEU A 60 19.97 -27.59 3.07
N GLU A 61 19.91 -27.28 4.37
CA GLU A 61 20.83 -26.37 5.08
C GLU A 61 22.10 -27.07 5.60
N ASP A 62 22.20 -28.40 5.49
CA ASP A 62 23.35 -29.16 5.98
C ASP A 62 24.54 -29.11 5.01
N GLU A 63 25.39 -28.10 5.19
CA GLU A 63 26.64 -27.92 4.44
C GLU A 63 27.64 -29.09 4.60
N THR A 64 27.47 -29.95 5.62
CA THR A 64 28.35 -31.12 5.81
C THR A 64 27.95 -32.32 4.96
N SER A 65 26.71 -32.38 4.49
CA SER A 65 26.22 -33.41 3.56
C SER A 65 26.60 -33.07 2.12
N HIS A 66 26.12 -31.94 1.59
CA HIS A 66 26.53 -31.27 0.36
C HIS A 66 25.78 -29.94 0.21
N ALA A 67 26.36 -28.97 -0.50
CA ALA A 67 25.69 -27.70 -0.80
C ALA A 67 24.85 -27.80 -2.08
N HIS A 68 23.60 -27.33 -2.05
CA HIS A 68 22.74 -27.23 -3.22
C HIS A 68 23.00 -25.90 -3.96
N SER A 69 23.03 -25.94 -5.30
CA SER A 69 23.15 -24.73 -6.13
C SER A 69 21.83 -23.99 -6.25
N GLU A 70 21.85 -22.71 -6.66
CA GLU A 70 20.61 -21.94 -6.95
C GLU A 70 19.66 -22.67 -7.92
N ALA A 71 20.20 -23.35 -8.93
CA ALA A 71 19.40 -24.15 -9.87
C ALA A 71 18.65 -25.32 -9.21
N ALA A 72 19.16 -25.86 -8.09
CA ALA A 72 18.46 -26.90 -7.33
C ALA A 72 17.24 -26.33 -6.58
N TYR A 73 17.33 -25.08 -6.10
CA TYR A 73 16.20 -24.39 -5.49
C TYR A 73 15.15 -24.00 -6.55
N GLU A 74 15.56 -23.63 -7.77
CA GLU A 74 14.64 -23.39 -8.89
C GLU A 74 13.83 -24.64 -9.24
N VAL A 75 14.47 -25.82 -9.31
CA VAL A 75 13.77 -27.10 -9.55
C VAL A 75 12.79 -27.43 -8.42
N LEU A 76 13.15 -27.12 -7.16
CA LEU A 76 12.25 -27.29 -6.04
C LEU A 76 11.05 -26.34 -6.17
N GLU A 77 11.24 -25.07 -6.53
CA GLU A 77 10.15 -24.13 -6.76
C GLU A 77 9.20 -24.57 -7.88
N GLU A 78 9.72 -25.12 -8.97
CA GLU A 78 8.91 -25.69 -10.07
C GLU A 78 8.04 -26.86 -9.59
N SER A 79 8.47 -27.56 -8.55
CA SER A 79 7.78 -28.68 -7.93
C SER A 79 6.71 -28.24 -6.91
N HIS A 80 6.45 -26.95 -6.74
CA HIS A 80 5.53 -26.44 -5.72
C HIS A 80 4.05 -26.73 -6.05
N VAL A 81 3.38 -27.48 -5.15
CA VAL A 81 2.01 -27.96 -5.37
C VAL A 81 0.99 -27.47 -4.35
N GLY A 82 1.40 -26.83 -3.25
CA GLY A 82 0.44 -26.34 -2.25
C GLY A 82 1.03 -25.91 -0.92
N PHE A 83 0.16 -25.74 0.07
CA PHE A 83 0.54 -25.23 1.39
C PHE A 83 0.10 -26.18 2.51
N LEU A 84 0.85 -26.27 3.61
CA LEU A 84 0.42 -26.99 4.81
C LEU A 84 -0.66 -26.22 5.57
N ALA A 85 -1.71 -26.92 6.02
CA ALA A 85 -2.75 -26.37 6.87
C ALA A 85 -2.18 -26.02 8.27
N SER A 86 -2.25 -24.74 8.67
CA SER A 86 -1.83 -24.32 10.00
C SER A 86 -2.79 -24.88 11.06
N ALA A 87 -2.28 -25.79 11.90
CA ALA A 87 -2.97 -26.22 13.11
C ALA A 87 -2.87 -25.11 14.16
N ASP A 88 -3.82 -24.17 14.16
CA ASP A 88 -4.35 -23.47 15.35
C ASP A 88 -5.04 -22.15 14.97
N ALA A 89 -6.35 -22.22 14.74
CA ALA A 89 -7.25 -21.08 14.86
C ALA A 89 -7.89 -21.13 16.26
N LYS A 90 -7.36 -20.34 17.21
CA LYS A 90 -8.03 -19.93 18.47
C LYS A 90 -7.30 -18.74 19.13
N ALA A 91 -8.08 -17.91 19.81
CA ALA A 91 -7.78 -16.55 20.27
C ALA A 91 -6.62 -16.39 21.29
N GLU A 92 -5.97 -15.21 21.19
CA GLU A 92 -5.01 -14.45 22.05
C GLU A 92 -4.84 -14.78 23.56
N PRO A 93 -3.75 -14.35 24.29
CA PRO A 93 -2.98 -13.09 24.11
C PRO A 93 -1.44 -13.07 24.40
N THR A 94 -0.83 -11.93 24.04
CA THR A 94 0.43 -11.30 24.56
C THR A 94 1.79 -12.00 24.40
N GLY A 95 2.64 -11.36 23.59
CA GLY A 95 4.01 -10.96 23.95
C GLY A 95 5.09 -12.04 24.04
N THR A 96 5.95 -12.12 23.02
CA THR A 96 7.41 -12.00 23.15
C THR A 96 8.06 -12.11 21.77
N GLU A 97 9.04 -11.24 21.53
CA GLU A 97 9.92 -11.22 20.38
C GLU A 97 10.51 -12.61 20.10
N LYS A 98 10.43 -13.08 18.84
CA LYS A 98 11.51 -13.80 18.18
C LYS A 98 11.53 -13.47 16.69
N THR A 99 12.51 -12.66 16.33
CA THR A 99 13.11 -12.56 15.00
C THR A 99 13.54 -13.94 14.50
N ASN A 100 13.34 -14.23 13.22
CA ASN A 100 14.25 -15.06 12.42
C ASN A 100 13.93 -14.94 10.91
N GLY A 101 14.86 -14.32 10.19
CA GLY A 101 15.01 -14.34 8.75
C GLY A 101 16.43 -13.88 8.46
N ALA A 102 17.36 -14.85 8.40
CA ALA A 102 18.77 -14.60 8.16
C ALA A 102 18.96 -14.07 6.74
N ALA A 103 19.61 -12.91 6.64
CA ALA A 103 20.01 -12.27 5.40
C ALA A 103 21.36 -12.85 4.94
N ASN A 104 21.44 -13.34 3.71
CA ASN A 104 22.73 -13.62 3.09
C ASN A 104 23.22 -12.36 2.36
N GLY A 105 24.32 -11.80 2.86
CA GLY A 105 24.76 -10.45 2.55
C GLY A 105 25.58 -10.32 1.27
N SER A 106 25.31 -9.23 0.54
CA SER A 106 26.35 -8.54 -0.22
C SER A 106 26.26 -7.04 0.11
N ASN A 107 27.27 -6.53 0.81
CA ASN A 107 27.44 -5.12 1.20
C ASN A 107 26.24 -4.37 1.81
N GLY A 108 26.22 -4.30 3.15
CA GLY A 108 25.58 -3.28 4.01
C GLY A 108 24.59 -2.28 3.39
N LYS A 109 23.31 -2.66 3.31
CA LYS A 109 22.17 -1.73 3.25
C LYS A 109 20.91 -2.44 3.75
N PHE A 110 20.15 -1.81 4.65
CA PHE A 110 18.86 -2.36 5.10
C PHE A 110 17.89 -2.38 3.91
N VAL A 111 17.33 -3.55 3.62
CA VAL A 111 16.28 -3.75 2.62
C VAL A 111 14.98 -3.99 3.37
N HIS A 112 13.93 -3.23 3.06
CA HIS A 112 12.67 -3.35 3.76
C HIS A 112 11.97 -4.69 3.42
N PRO A 113 11.59 -5.53 4.41
CA PRO A 113 11.10 -6.89 4.13
C PRO A 113 9.81 -6.96 3.29
N ARG A 114 8.94 -5.95 3.38
CA ARG A 114 7.67 -5.92 2.64
C ARG A 114 7.84 -5.37 1.21
N THR A 115 8.67 -4.35 1.04
CA THR A 115 8.76 -3.58 -0.21
C THR A 115 10.03 -3.87 -1.01
N GLY A 116 11.03 -4.52 -0.42
CA GLY A 116 12.31 -4.81 -1.06
C GLY A 116 13.17 -3.57 -1.33
N MET A 117 12.81 -2.40 -0.79
CA MET A 117 13.48 -1.13 -1.06
C MET A 117 14.60 -0.84 -0.06
N SER A 118 15.68 -0.25 -0.54
CA SER A 118 16.89 0.05 0.23
C SER A 118 17.31 1.53 0.17
N CYS A 119 16.87 2.28 -0.85
CA CYS A 119 17.17 3.70 -1.01
C CYS A 119 16.19 4.48 -1.90
N GLU A 120 16.38 5.79 -1.99
CA GLU A 120 15.55 6.72 -2.78
C GLU A 120 15.58 6.37 -4.28
N GLU A 121 16.68 5.83 -4.80
CA GLU A 121 16.76 5.41 -6.20
C GLU A 121 15.78 4.26 -6.53
N ASP A 122 15.53 3.37 -5.57
CA ASP A 122 14.59 2.25 -5.74
C ASP A 122 13.15 2.72 -5.93
N LEU A 123 12.81 3.95 -5.49
CA LEU A 123 11.47 4.52 -5.62
C LEU A 123 11.04 4.73 -7.08
N THR A 124 12.01 4.86 -7.98
CA THR A 124 11.80 5.14 -9.41
C THR A 124 12.22 3.97 -10.31
N LYS A 125 12.59 2.84 -9.72
CA LYS A 125 12.96 1.64 -10.47
C LYS A 125 11.70 1.01 -11.05
N ASP A 126 11.69 0.84 -12.38
CA ASP A 126 10.58 0.19 -13.07
C ASP A 126 10.32 -1.22 -12.57
N THR A 127 9.04 -1.52 -12.34
CA THR A 127 8.58 -2.86 -12.03
C THR A 127 8.58 -3.72 -13.30
N ASP A 128 9.23 -4.88 -13.25
CA ASP A 128 9.06 -5.91 -14.27
C ASP A 128 7.64 -6.47 -14.16
N ILE A 129 6.80 -6.12 -15.13
CA ILE A 129 5.37 -6.42 -15.15
C ILE A 129 5.12 -7.95 -15.17
N VAL A 130 5.95 -8.70 -15.91
CA VAL A 130 5.75 -10.16 -16.06
C VAL A 130 6.15 -10.85 -14.77
N SER A 131 7.29 -10.47 -14.20
CA SER A 131 7.76 -11.02 -12.94
C SER A 131 6.84 -10.66 -11.77
N ASP A 132 6.43 -9.38 -11.64
CA ASP A 132 5.52 -8.93 -10.58
C ASP A 132 4.20 -9.69 -10.59
N TYR A 133 3.58 -9.84 -11.77
CA TYR A 133 2.34 -10.61 -11.88
C TYR A 133 2.57 -12.10 -11.63
N LYS A 134 3.70 -12.68 -12.06
CA LYS A 134 4.01 -14.10 -11.80
C LYS A 134 4.17 -14.36 -10.31
N THR A 135 4.87 -13.48 -9.59
CA THR A 135 5.22 -13.64 -8.17
C THR A 135 4.06 -13.29 -7.25
N HIS A 136 3.42 -12.14 -7.45
CA HIS A 136 2.43 -11.61 -6.50
C HIS A 136 0.98 -11.94 -6.84
N LYS A 137 0.70 -12.33 -8.09
CA LYS A 137 -0.67 -12.68 -8.56
C LYS A 137 -1.72 -11.60 -8.27
N PHE A 138 -1.32 -10.33 -8.17
CA PHE A 138 -2.21 -9.22 -7.83
C PHE A 138 -2.80 -8.55 -9.08
N LEU A 139 -2.14 -7.51 -9.61
CA LEU A 139 -2.59 -6.77 -10.81
C LEU A 139 -1.58 -6.90 -11.94
N ASP A 140 -2.05 -7.21 -13.14
CA ASP A 140 -1.26 -7.18 -14.36
C ASP A 140 -1.19 -5.74 -14.90
N LEU A 141 -0.05 -5.08 -14.70
CA LEU A 141 0.19 -3.71 -15.15
C LEU A 141 0.16 -3.54 -16.69
N SER A 142 0.16 -4.63 -17.47
CA SER A 142 0.01 -4.56 -18.93
C SER A 142 -1.45 -4.31 -19.37
N ARG A 143 -2.41 -4.41 -18.45
CA ARG A 143 -3.86 -4.30 -18.71
C ARG A 143 -4.52 -3.25 -17.81
N PRO A 144 -5.74 -2.78 -18.16
CA PRO A 144 -6.48 -1.84 -17.33
C PRO A 144 -6.70 -2.36 -15.91
N LEU A 145 -6.37 -1.55 -14.89
CA LEU A 145 -6.39 -1.98 -13.48
C LEU A 145 -7.80 -2.05 -12.88
N PHE A 146 -8.72 -1.15 -13.25
CA PHE A 146 -10.04 -1.07 -12.63
C PHE A 146 -10.86 -2.36 -12.81
N PRO A 147 -10.98 -2.94 -14.03
CA PRO A 147 -11.68 -4.22 -14.18
C PRO A 147 -11.02 -5.36 -13.41
N GLN A 148 -9.70 -5.34 -13.27
CA GLN A 148 -8.98 -6.36 -12.50
C GLN A 148 -9.30 -6.26 -11.01
N VAL A 149 -9.40 -5.06 -10.44
CA VAL A 149 -9.82 -4.88 -9.04
C VAL A 149 -11.29 -5.26 -8.85
N TRP A 150 -12.16 -4.84 -9.78
CA TRP A 150 -13.60 -5.06 -9.66
C TRP A 150 -14.03 -6.53 -9.84
N TYR A 151 -13.37 -7.26 -10.75
CA TYR A 151 -13.68 -8.66 -11.07
C TYR A 151 -12.65 -9.65 -10.55
N GLY A 152 -11.58 -9.20 -9.89
CA GLY A 152 -10.45 -10.05 -9.46
C GLY A 152 -10.77 -11.01 -8.32
N GLY A 153 -11.82 -10.74 -7.54
CA GLY A 153 -12.25 -11.64 -6.45
C GLY A 153 -11.26 -11.74 -5.29
N PHE A 154 -10.44 -10.70 -5.08
CA PHE A 154 -9.48 -10.62 -3.98
C PHE A 154 -10.18 -10.63 -2.62
N SER A 155 -9.63 -11.35 -1.65
CA SER A 155 -9.96 -11.11 -0.25
C SER A 155 -9.38 -9.77 0.21
N LYS A 156 -10.02 -9.17 1.20
CA LYS A 156 -9.55 -7.95 1.86
C LYS A 156 -8.09 -8.05 2.30
N GLU A 157 -7.71 -9.12 2.98
CA GLU A 157 -6.37 -9.30 3.54
C GLU A 157 -5.32 -9.34 2.44
N PHE A 158 -5.58 -10.10 1.37
CA PHE A 158 -4.68 -10.18 0.21
C PHE A 158 -4.57 -8.81 -0.50
N TYR A 159 -5.70 -8.15 -0.70
CA TYR A 159 -5.72 -6.82 -1.32
C TYR A 159 -4.91 -5.80 -0.52
N LEU A 160 -5.12 -5.71 0.80
CA LEU A 160 -4.45 -4.73 1.65
C LEU A 160 -2.95 -4.97 1.73
N ASP A 161 -2.52 -6.24 1.79
CA ASP A 161 -1.09 -6.57 1.74
C ASP A 161 -0.45 -6.16 0.41
N GLN A 162 -1.16 -6.34 -0.71
CA GLN A 162 -0.61 -6.09 -2.03
C GLN A 162 -0.72 -4.62 -2.49
N VAL A 163 -1.79 -3.92 -2.14
CA VAL A 163 -1.99 -2.52 -2.56
C VAL A 163 -0.99 -1.57 -1.89
N HIS A 164 -0.57 -1.87 -0.66
CA HIS A 164 0.43 -1.10 0.09
C HIS A 164 1.88 -1.52 -0.19
N ARG A 165 2.09 -2.40 -1.19
CA ARG A 165 3.42 -2.73 -1.73
C ARG A 165 3.62 -1.91 -3.01
N PRO A 166 4.46 -0.87 -3.00
CA PRO A 166 4.53 0.05 -4.12
C PRO A 166 5.17 -0.55 -5.38
N ARG A 167 4.61 -0.23 -6.55
CA ARG A 167 5.11 -0.55 -7.90
C ARG A 167 5.43 0.73 -8.66
N HIS A 168 6.17 0.61 -9.77
CA HIS A 168 6.50 1.71 -10.65
C HIS A 168 6.23 1.34 -12.11
N TYR A 169 5.45 2.18 -12.81
CA TYR A 169 5.03 1.92 -14.18
C TYR A 169 5.84 2.72 -15.20
N LYS A 170 6.70 2.04 -15.97
CA LYS A 170 7.35 2.53 -17.19
C LYS A 170 7.86 3.98 -17.12
N GLY A 171 8.83 4.25 -16.26
CA GLY A 171 9.46 5.55 -16.04
C GLY A 171 8.52 6.59 -15.42
N GLY A 172 7.53 6.16 -14.65
CA GLY A 172 6.54 7.03 -14.00
C GLY A 172 5.41 7.49 -14.91
N ALA A 173 5.18 6.78 -16.02
CA ALA A 173 3.97 6.93 -16.80
C ALA A 173 2.75 6.43 -16.00
N SER A 174 1.55 6.87 -16.37
CA SER A 174 0.34 6.37 -15.72
C SER A 174 -0.09 5.03 -16.30
N ALA A 175 -0.13 3.99 -15.48
CA ALA A 175 -0.68 2.67 -15.84
C ALA A 175 -2.13 2.82 -16.36
N PRO A 176 -2.67 2.03 -17.28
CA PRO A 176 -4.07 2.20 -17.69
C PRO A 176 -5.03 1.84 -16.54
N LEU A 177 -5.97 2.71 -16.17
CA LEU A 177 -7.00 2.38 -15.17
C LEU A 177 -8.23 1.75 -15.84
N PHE A 178 -8.81 2.43 -16.84
CA PHE A 178 -9.94 1.93 -17.62
C PHE A 178 -9.53 1.47 -19.03
N GLY A 179 -8.47 2.07 -19.61
CA GLY A 179 -7.99 1.74 -20.96
C GLY A 179 -8.95 2.13 -22.08
N ASN A 180 -9.89 3.03 -21.82
CA ASN A 180 -10.91 3.50 -22.77
C ASN A 180 -11.14 5.01 -22.64
N PHE A 181 -12.27 5.53 -23.15
CA PHE A 181 -12.59 6.96 -23.11
C PHE A 181 -12.74 7.56 -21.69
N LEU A 182 -12.84 6.73 -20.64
CA LEU A 182 -12.86 7.18 -19.25
C LEU A 182 -11.45 7.47 -18.69
N GLU A 183 -10.39 7.02 -19.36
CA GLU A 183 -9.01 7.17 -18.88
C GLU A 183 -8.62 8.63 -18.56
N PRO A 184 -9.01 9.66 -19.34
CA PRO A 184 -8.71 11.05 -19.02
C PRO A 184 -9.28 11.51 -17.66
N LEU A 185 -10.41 10.96 -17.22
CA LEU A 185 -11.01 11.31 -15.92
C LEU A 185 -10.17 10.82 -14.72
N THR A 186 -9.23 9.91 -14.96
CA THR A 186 -8.38 9.30 -13.93
C THR A 186 -7.04 10.00 -13.78
N LYS A 187 -6.75 11.00 -14.64
CA LYS A 187 -5.47 11.68 -14.73
C LYS A 187 -5.64 13.13 -14.32
N THR A 188 -5.23 13.46 -13.10
CA THR A 188 -5.32 14.82 -12.55
C THR A 188 -3.91 15.36 -12.36
N ALA A 189 -3.54 16.38 -13.14
CA ALA A 189 -2.25 17.05 -12.95
C ALA A 189 -2.27 17.94 -11.70
N TRP A 190 -1.13 18.08 -11.03
CA TRP A 190 -1.01 18.86 -9.78
C TRP A 190 -1.57 20.28 -9.86
N TRP A 191 -1.41 20.95 -11.01
CA TRP A 191 -1.85 22.34 -11.21
C TRP A 191 -3.36 22.47 -11.40
N VAL A 192 -4.09 21.37 -11.62
CA VAL A 192 -5.55 21.37 -11.73
C VAL A 192 -6.19 21.79 -10.40
N VAL A 193 -5.61 21.35 -9.27
CA VAL A 193 -6.10 21.66 -7.93
C VAL A 193 -6.13 23.18 -7.68
N PRO A 194 -5.01 23.93 -7.73
CA PRO A 194 -5.05 25.37 -7.50
C PRO A 194 -5.83 26.11 -8.59
N LEU A 195 -5.79 25.65 -9.85
CA LEU A 195 -6.51 26.29 -10.96
C LEU A 195 -8.03 26.30 -10.74
N ILE A 196 -8.59 25.19 -10.24
CA ILE A 196 -10.04 25.08 -10.02
C ILE A 196 -10.42 25.71 -8.68
N TRP A 197 -9.69 25.38 -7.60
CA TRP A 197 -10.16 25.67 -6.25
C TRP A 197 -9.82 27.07 -5.77
N LEU A 198 -8.68 27.66 -6.17
CA LEU A 198 -8.34 29.01 -5.72
C LEU A 198 -9.33 30.07 -6.23
N PRO A 199 -9.78 30.08 -7.50
CA PRO A 199 -10.82 31.01 -7.94
C PRO A 199 -12.14 30.84 -7.18
N LEU A 200 -12.54 29.60 -6.89
CA LEU A 200 -13.76 29.32 -6.11
C LEU A 200 -13.64 29.80 -4.66
N VAL A 201 -12.48 29.57 -4.04
CA VAL A 201 -12.17 30.11 -2.70
C VAL A 201 -12.19 31.63 -2.72
N SER A 202 -11.51 32.27 -3.68
CA SER A 202 -11.47 33.74 -3.80
C SER A 202 -12.87 34.34 -3.99
N TYR A 203 -13.69 33.73 -4.84
CA TYR A 203 -15.07 34.16 -5.05
C TYR A 203 -15.94 33.95 -3.80
N GLY A 204 -15.80 32.80 -3.12
CA GLY A 204 -16.51 32.53 -1.87
C GLY A 204 -16.15 33.52 -0.76
N LEU A 205 -14.86 33.85 -0.61
CA LEU A 205 -14.40 34.88 0.33
C LEU A 205 -14.90 36.27 -0.05
N TYR A 206 -14.92 36.61 -1.34
CA TYR A 206 -15.51 37.88 -1.79
C TYR A 206 -16.98 38.01 -1.37
N LEU A 207 -17.80 36.98 -1.58
CA LEU A 207 -19.20 36.97 -1.12
C LEU A 207 -19.33 36.99 0.41
N ALA A 208 -18.46 36.27 1.11
CA ALA A 208 -18.46 36.27 2.57
C ALA A 208 -18.09 37.65 3.14
N SER A 209 -17.16 38.36 2.51
CA SER A 209 -16.65 39.66 2.98
C SER A 209 -17.75 40.73 3.13
N GLU A 210 -18.82 40.65 2.34
CA GLU A 210 -19.97 41.56 2.43
C GLU A 210 -20.70 41.49 3.77
N GLY A 211 -20.55 40.38 4.51
CA GLY A 211 -21.16 40.19 5.83
C GLY A 211 -20.35 40.72 7.00
N PHE A 212 -19.12 41.19 6.77
CA PHE A 212 -18.23 41.69 7.80
C PHE A 212 -18.13 43.21 7.76
N LYS A 213 -18.07 43.86 8.93
CA LYS A 213 -17.92 45.33 9.00
C LYS A 213 -16.49 45.76 8.66
N ASN A 214 -15.52 44.91 8.95
CA ASN A 214 -14.11 45.12 8.70
C ASN A 214 -13.48 43.82 8.18
N PRO A 215 -12.68 43.86 7.09
CA PRO A 215 -11.97 42.69 6.58
C PRO A 215 -11.11 41.96 7.65
N LEU A 216 -10.64 42.65 8.68
CA LEU A 216 -9.87 42.03 9.77
C LEU A 216 -10.72 41.08 10.64
N GLU A 217 -12.04 41.24 10.66
CA GLU A 217 -12.96 40.33 11.37
C GLU A 217 -13.08 38.98 10.65
N GLU A 218 -12.82 38.93 9.35
CA GLU A 218 -12.90 37.71 8.53
C GLU A 218 -11.69 36.78 8.78
N VAL A 219 -10.50 37.36 8.95
CA VAL A 219 -9.21 36.65 9.11
C VAL A 219 -9.25 35.53 10.15
N PRO A 220 -9.74 35.70 11.39
CA PRO A 220 -9.76 34.62 12.37
C PRO A 220 -10.65 33.43 11.95
N TYR A 221 -11.75 33.66 11.23
CA TYR A 221 -12.62 32.58 10.75
C TYR A 221 -11.96 31.80 9.61
N PHE A 222 -11.26 32.50 8.72
CA PHE A 222 -10.47 31.86 7.68
C PHE A 222 -9.35 31.01 8.29
N ALA A 223 -8.61 31.58 9.25
CA ALA A 223 -7.54 30.88 9.97
C ALA A 223 -8.07 29.66 10.75
N PHE A 224 -9.26 29.77 11.34
CA PHE A 224 -9.94 28.65 11.98
C PHE A 224 -10.26 27.54 10.97
N GLY A 225 -10.81 27.89 9.80
CA GLY A 225 -11.05 26.93 8.71
C GLY A 225 -9.78 26.20 8.26
N LEU A 226 -8.69 26.96 8.08
CA LEU A 226 -7.38 26.41 7.73
C LEU A 226 -6.82 25.49 8.82
N PHE A 227 -6.97 25.85 10.10
CA PHE A 227 -6.58 24.99 11.20
C PHE A 227 -7.41 23.70 11.22
N MET A 228 -8.74 23.81 11.06
CA MET A 228 -9.64 22.66 11.01
C MET A 228 -9.34 21.73 9.84
N TRP A 229 -8.87 22.27 8.70
CA TRP A 229 -8.38 21.43 7.60
C TRP A 229 -7.30 20.47 8.07
N THR A 230 -6.32 20.89 8.88
CA THR A 230 -5.25 19.99 9.33
C THR A 230 -5.78 18.79 10.13
N LEU A 231 -6.87 18.98 10.88
CA LEU A 231 -7.54 17.89 11.59
C LEU A 231 -8.34 17.01 10.62
N ILE A 232 -9.05 17.61 9.66
CA ILE A 232 -9.80 16.88 8.62
C ILE A 232 -8.85 16.02 7.79
N GLU A 233 -7.71 16.56 7.37
CA GLU A 233 -6.62 15.84 6.71
C GLU A 233 -6.25 14.58 7.47
N TYR A 234 -5.90 14.73 8.76
CA TYR A 234 -5.52 13.61 9.61
C TYR A 234 -6.64 12.56 9.71
N LEU A 235 -7.87 12.99 9.98
CA LEU A 235 -9.00 12.09 10.15
C LEU A 235 -9.38 11.36 8.85
N MET A 236 -9.38 12.06 7.72
CA MET A 236 -9.67 11.44 6.43
C MET A 236 -8.56 10.49 6.01
N HIS A 237 -7.30 10.88 6.19
CA HIS A 237 -6.18 10.02 5.83
C HIS A 237 -6.19 8.73 6.66
N ARG A 238 -6.43 8.84 7.97
CA ARG A 238 -6.46 7.68 8.88
C ARG A 238 -7.72 6.81 8.75
N PHE A 239 -8.91 7.41 8.67
CA PHE A 239 -10.17 6.67 8.84
C PHE A 239 -10.97 6.47 7.55
N LEU A 240 -10.59 7.14 6.45
CA LEU A 240 -11.24 6.98 5.16
C LEU A 240 -10.28 6.43 4.10
N PHE A 241 -9.08 7.00 4.01
CA PHE A 241 -8.07 6.60 3.03
C PHE A 241 -7.38 5.30 3.46
N HIS A 242 -7.02 5.17 4.74
CA HIS A 242 -6.58 3.93 5.39
C HIS A 242 -7.70 3.22 6.15
N LEU A 243 -8.84 3.01 5.47
CA LEU A 243 -9.97 2.29 6.09
C LEU A 243 -9.55 0.86 6.52
N ASP A 244 -8.62 0.26 5.77
CA ASP A 244 -7.84 -0.96 6.06
C ASP A 244 -8.57 -2.00 6.91
N TYR A 245 -8.36 -1.97 8.23
CA TYR A 245 -8.97 -2.91 9.17
C TYR A 245 -10.50 -3.01 9.02
N TYR A 246 -11.17 -1.88 8.84
CA TYR A 246 -12.62 -1.74 8.69
C TYR A 246 -13.11 -1.86 7.23
N LEU A 247 -12.22 -2.07 6.27
CA LEU A 247 -12.60 -2.29 4.87
C LEU A 247 -13.52 -3.53 4.80
N PRO A 248 -14.70 -3.46 4.16
CA PRO A 248 -15.54 -4.63 4.02
C PRO A 248 -14.96 -5.57 2.95
N ASP A 249 -15.01 -6.88 3.20
CA ASP A 249 -14.48 -7.91 2.31
C ASP A 249 -15.42 -8.15 1.11
N ASN A 250 -15.48 -7.15 0.21
CA ASN A 250 -16.21 -7.24 -1.03
C ASN A 250 -15.60 -6.31 -2.09
N ARG A 251 -15.88 -6.61 -3.36
CA ARG A 251 -15.37 -5.85 -4.51
C ARG A 251 -15.69 -4.36 -4.49
N VAL A 252 -16.83 -3.94 -3.92
CA VAL A 252 -17.23 -2.53 -3.91
C VAL A 252 -16.35 -1.76 -2.92
N GLY A 253 -16.17 -2.29 -1.71
CA GLY A 253 -15.28 -1.72 -0.71
C GLY A 253 -13.84 -1.63 -1.21
N ILE A 254 -13.31 -2.74 -1.71
CA ILE A 254 -11.95 -2.83 -2.26
C ILE A 254 -11.74 -1.83 -3.41
N THR A 255 -12.70 -1.76 -4.35
CA THR A 255 -12.57 -0.82 -5.49
C THR A 255 -12.65 0.62 -5.02
N LEU A 256 -13.56 0.95 -4.09
CA LEU A 256 -13.67 2.30 -3.55
C LEU A 256 -12.35 2.72 -2.87
N HIS A 257 -11.81 1.86 -1.99
CA HIS A 257 -10.51 2.09 -1.35
C HIS A 257 -9.39 2.29 -2.38
N PHE A 258 -9.34 1.44 -3.41
CA PHE A 258 -8.35 1.56 -4.48
C PHE A 258 -8.43 2.91 -5.20
N THR A 259 -9.65 3.39 -5.51
CA THR A 259 -9.84 4.67 -6.18
C THR A 259 -9.66 5.90 -5.28
N LEU A 260 -9.87 5.78 -3.97
CA LEU A 260 -9.70 6.87 -3.01
C LEU A 260 -8.23 7.11 -2.68
N HIS A 261 -7.48 6.06 -2.35
CA HIS A 261 -6.09 6.19 -1.92
C HIS A 261 -5.19 5.00 -2.25
N GLY A 262 -5.74 3.79 -2.37
CA GLY A 262 -4.93 2.60 -2.63
C GLY A 262 -4.10 2.68 -3.92
N ILE A 263 -4.63 3.29 -5.00
CA ILE A 263 -3.86 3.48 -6.24
C ILE A 263 -2.62 4.36 -6.04
N HIS A 264 -2.67 5.30 -5.11
CA HIS A 264 -1.53 6.15 -4.78
C HIS A 264 -0.46 5.34 -4.03
N HIS A 265 -0.81 4.54 -3.02
CA HIS A 265 0.15 3.63 -2.38
C HIS A 265 0.72 2.57 -3.35
N TYR A 266 -0.11 2.09 -4.27
CA TYR A 266 0.31 1.09 -5.23
C TYR A 266 1.22 1.68 -6.32
N LEU A 267 1.03 2.94 -6.73
CA LEU A 267 1.83 3.64 -7.74
C LEU A 267 2.21 5.07 -7.27
N PRO A 268 3.06 5.22 -6.24
CA PRO A 268 3.27 6.50 -5.56
C PRO A 268 3.94 7.57 -6.42
N MET A 269 4.68 7.15 -7.45
CA MET A 269 5.38 8.04 -8.38
C MET A 269 4.60 8.32 -9.68
N ASP A 270 3.31 7.93 -9.78
CA ASP A 270 2.43 8.31 -10.89
C ASP A 270 1.93 9.75 -10.69
N LYS A 271 2.54 10.68 -11.44
CA LYS A 271 2.29 12.14 -11.35
C LYS A 271 0.82 12.55 -11.56
N TYR A 272 0.01 11.71 -12.20
CA TYR A 272 -1.38 12.04 -12.50
C TYR A 272 -2.38 11.34 -11.57
N ARG A 273 -1.91 10.53 -10.62
CA ARG A 273 -2.75 9.73 -9.68
C ARG A 273 -2.39 9.92 -8.21
N LEU A 274 -1.95 11.13 -7.89
CA LEU A 274 -1.65 11.53 -6.52
C LEU A 274 -2.68 12.52 -6.00
N VAL A 275 -2.85 13.65 -6.69
CA VAL A 275 -3.80 14.69 -6.28
C VAL A 275 -5.24 14.26 -6.50
N MET A 276 -6.14 14.72 -5.64
CA MET A 276 -7.51 14.25 -5.68
C MET A 276 -8.24 14.80 -6.93
N PRO A 277 -8.87 13.94 -7.76
CA PRO A 277 -9.64 14.41 -8.90
C PRO A 277 -10.78 15.34 -8.45
N PRO A 278 -11.03 16.47 -9.14
CA PRO A 278 -12.01 17.47 -8.69
C PRO A 278 -13.42 16.90 -8.45
N ALA A 279 -13.86 15.96 -9.28
CA ALA A 279 -15.14 15.30 -9.13
C ALA A 279 -15.26 14.52 -7.80
N LEU A 280 -14.19 13.82 -7.41
CA LEU A 280 -14.13 13.08 -6.15
C LEU A 280 -14.02 14.04 -4.96
N PHE A 281 -13.19 15.08 -5.07
CA PHE A 281 -13.10 16.11 -4.03
C PHE A 281 -14.43 16.80 -3.77
N MET A 282 -15.22 17.14 -4.81
CA MET A 282 -16.56 17.72 -4.61
C MET A 282 -17.48 16.84 -3.75
N ILE A 283 -17.46 15.52 -3.97
CA ILE A 283 -18.26 14.57 -3.20
C ILE A 283 -17.80 14.56 -1.74
N LEU A 284 -16.49 14.54 -1.50
CA LEU A 284 -15.91 14.53 -0.16
C LEU A 284 -16.10 15.88 0.56
N ALA A 285 -16.07 17.01 -0.14
CA ALA A 285 -16.18 18.35 0.41
C ALA A 285 -17.64 18.77 0.71
N ALA A 286 -18.62 18.22 -0.02
CA ALA A 286 -20.04 18.51 0.15
C ALA A 286 -20.59 18.32 1.60
N PRO A 287 -20.27 17.23 2.32
CA PRO A 287 -20.70 17.10 3.72
C PRO A 287 -20.09 18.17 4.63
N PHE A 288 -18.85 18.60 4.37
CA PHE A 288 -18.21 19.66 5.17
C PHE A 288 -18.81 21.04 4.91
N TRP A 289 -19.30 21.33 3.69
CA TRP A 289 -20.09 22.53 3.41
C TRP A 289 -21.33 22.58 4.29
N ARG A 290 -22.09 21.47 4.32
CA ARG A 290 -23.29 21.35 5.17
C ARG A 290 -22.95 21.47 6.64
N LEU A 291 -21.86 20.84 7.08
CA LEU A 291 -21.42 20.88 8.47
C LEU A 291 -21.08 22.32 8.89
N ALA A 292 -20.30 23.05 8.09
CA ALA A 292 -19.96 24.45 8.37
C ALA A 292 -21.23 25.31 8.50
N HIS A 293 -22.19 25.17 7.58
CA HIS A 293 -23.45 25.91 7.60
C HIS A 293 -24.41 25.46 8.71
N THR A 294 -24.24 24.24 9.23
CA THR A 294 -25.00 23.77 10.40
C THR A 294 -24.41 24.33 11.69
N ILE A 295 -23.08 24.32 11.83
CA ILE A 295 -22.40 24.86 13.01
C ILE A 295 -22.58 26.37 13.10
N PHE A 296 -22.40 27.08 11.98
CA PHE A 296 -22.51 28.54 11.91
C PHE A 296 -23.85 28.98 11.30
N PHE A 297 -24.94 28.29 11.64
CA PHE A 297 -26.27 28.52 11.04
C PHE A 297 -26.79 29.95 11.20
N TRP A 298 -26.31 30.69 12.21
CA TRP A 298 -26.71 32.07 12.48
C TRP A 298 -26.04 33.10 11.55
N ASN A 299 -24.98 32.73 10.83
CA ASN A 299 -24.27 33.64 9.94
C ASN A 299 -23.65 32.90 8.75
N TRP A 300 -24.29 33.07 7.59
CA TRP A 300 -23.87 32.47 6.33
C TRP A 300 -22.46 32.91 5.89
N HIS A 301 -22.08 34.16 6.14
CA HIS A 301 -20.78 34.69 5.76
C HIS A 301 -19.66 34.04 6.57
N ILE A 302 -19.84 33.90 7.90
CA ILE A 302 -18.89 33.16 8.75
C ILE A 302 -18.77 31.70 8.30
N ALA A 303 -19.90 31.03 8.08
CA ALA A 303 -19.91 29.64 7.62
C ALA A 303 -19.11 29.46 6.31
N THR A 304 -19.32 30.38 5.36
CA THR A 304 -18.64 30.41 4.07
C THR A 304 -17.15 30.69 4.22
N THR A 305 -16.75 31.68 5.03
CA THR A 305 -15.33 31.99 5.29
C THR A 305 -14.60 30.80 5.90
N VAL A 306 -15.20 30.11 6.89
CA VAL A 306 -14.61 28.91 7.51
C VAL A 306 -14.46 27.79 6.47
N TYR A 307 -15.49 27.55 5.66
CA TYR A 307 -15.41 26.55 4.59
C TYR A 307 -14.32 26.88 3.56
N CYS A 308 -14.24 28.14 3.11
CA CYS A 308 -13.22 28.62 2.19
C CYS A 308 -11.80 28.48 2.77
N GLY A 309 -11.62 28.74 4.08
CA GLY A 309 -10.37 28.47 4.79
C GLY A 309 -10.01 26.98 4.79
N GLY A 310 -11.00 26.12 4.96
CA GLY A 310 -10.83 24.66 4.87
C GLY A 310 -10.43 24.19 3.47
N VAL A 311 -11.12 24.67 2.42
CA VAL A 311 -10.79 24.34 1.02
C VAL A 311 -9.43 24.90 0.60
N PHE A 312 -9.06 26.09 1.08
CA PHE A 312 -7.70 26.60 0.90
C PHE A 312 -6.66 25.69 1.56
N GLY A 313 -6.92 25.24 2.79
CA GLY A 313 -6.10 24.24 3.47
C GLY A 313 -5.92 22.96 2.65
N TYR A 314 -7.01 22.48 2.05
CA TYR A 314 -6.97 21.35 1.11
C TYR A 314 -6.01 21.59 -0.06
N VAL A 315 -6.09 22.76 -0.72
CA VAL A 315 -5.17 23.09 -1.82
C VAL A 315 -3.72 23.05 -1.35
N CYS A 316 -3.44 23.61 -0.16
CA CYS A 316 -2.11 23.54 0.44
C CYS A 316 -1.67 22.10 0.71
N TYR A 317 -2.56 21.25 1.22
CA TYR A 317 -2.30 19.83 1.46
C TYR A 317 -1.97 19.08 0.17
N ASP A 318 -2.82 19.16 -0.87
CA ASP A 318 -2.66 18.34 -2.07
C ASP A 318 -1.38 18.74 -2.83
N LEU A 319 -1.05 20.03 -2.83
CA LEU A 319 0.21 20.53 -3.38
C LEU A 319 1.41 20.09 -2.55
N THR A 320 1.32 20.17 -1.21
CA THR A 320 2.39 19.68 -0.32
C THR A 320 2.63 18.19 -0.60
N HIS A 321 1.58 17.38 -0.54
CA HIS A 321 1.60 15.95 -0.81
C HIS A 321 2.27 15.65 -2.16
N TYR A 322 1.85 16.33 -3.23
CA TYR A 322 2.43 16.13 -4.55
C TYR A 322 3.93 16.42 -4.60
N PHE A 323 4.36 17.54 -4.02
CA PHE A 323 5.76 17.95 -4.05
C PHE A 323 6.65 17.16 -3.10
N LEU A 324 6.11 16.56 -2.03
CA LEU A 324 6.85 15.62 -1.18
C LEU A 324 7.31 14.40 -1.99
N HIS A 325 6.50 13.90 -2.93
CA HIS A 325 6.89 12.80 -3.81
C HIS A 325 7.80 13.24 -4.97
N HIS A 326 7.48 14.36 -5.62
CA HIS A 326 7.99 14.63 -6.97
C HIS A 326 9.08 15.70 -7.07
N GLN A 327 9.51 16.31 -5.96
CA GLN A 327 10.51 17.38 -5.97
C GLN A 327 11.64 17.15 -4.97
N ASN A 328 12.79 17.75 -5.27
CA ASN A 328 13.87 17.93 -4.30
C ASN A 328 13.59 19.21 -3.52
N LEU A 329 13.04 19.06 -2.33
CA LEU A 329 12.58 20.18 -1.52
C LEU A 329 13.72 20.83 -0.70
N PRO A 330 13.58 22.11 -0.33
CA PRO A 330 14.50 22.78 0.58
C PRO A 330 14.66 22.05 1.92
N TRP A 331 15.76 22.30 2.62
CA TRP A 331 16.14 21.55 3.83
C TRP A 331 15.05 21.53 4.92
N TRP A 332 14.26 22.61 5.07
CA TRP A 332 13.19 22.69 6.06
C TRP A 332 11.99 21.78 5.74
N TRP A 333 11.80 21.37 4.48
CA TRP A 333 10.76 20.41 4.07
C TRP A 333 11.29 18.97 3.94
N LYS A 334 12.60 18.76 3.90
CA LYS A 334 13.19 17.42 3.74
C LYS A 334 12.78 16.44 4.84
N GLN A 335 12.64 16.93 6.07
CA GLN A 335 12.19 16.09 7.18
C GLN A 335 10.75 15.60 6.98
N LEU A 336 9.85 16.48 6.50
CA LEU A 336 8.48 16.10 6.19
C LEU A 336 8.41 15.17 4.98
N LYS A 337 9.25 15.41 3.95
CA LYS A 337 9.38 14.50 2.80
C LYS A 337 9.77 13.11 3.28
N LYS A 338 10.82 13.02 4.09
CA LYS A 338 11.26 11.76 4.68
C LYS A 338 10.13 11.09 5.45
N TYR A 339 9.47 11.82 6.35
CA TYR A 339 8.37 11.30 7.18
C TYR A 339 7.25 10.71 6.31
N HIS A 340 6.80 11.45 5.30
CA HIS A 340 5.73 10.97 4.42
C HIS A 340 6.17 9.79 3.52
N LEU A 341 7.41 9.76 3.04
CA LEU A 341 7.91 8.60 2.30
C LEU A 341 8.05 7.37 3.22
N GLU A 342 8.45 7.54 4.48
CA GLU A 342 8.49 6.43 5.45
C GLU A 342 7.09 5.84 5.69
N HIS A 343 6.04 6.66 5.68
CA HIS A 343 4.64 6.17 5.69
C HIS A 343 4.33 5.27 4.48
N HIS A 344 4.73 5.67 3.26
CA HIS A 344 4.50 4.87 2.05
C HIS A 344 5.29 3.56 2.00
N PHE A 345 6.56 3.59 2.40
CA PHE A 345 7.51 2.51 2.11
C PHE A 345 7.88 1.64 3.30
N LEU A 346 7.67 2.13 4.53
CA LEU A 346 7.99 1.42 5.77
C LEU A 346 6.73 1.05 6.56
N ASP A 347 5.92 2.04 6.92
CA ASP A 347 4.81 1.87 7.86
C ASP A 347 3.60 2.74 7.48
N TYR A 348 2.68 2.17 6.72
CA TYR A 348 1.45 2.85 6.31
C TYR A 348 0.39 2.92 7.43
N GLU A 349 0.61 2.23 8.56
CA GLU A 349 -0.31 2.21 9.69
C GLU A 349 -0.10 3.42 10.64
N ASN A 350 0.92 4.23 10.37
CA ASN A 350 1.28 5.44 11.12
C ASN A 350 1.71 6.58 10.17
N GLY A 351 1.82 7.81 10.68
CA GLY A 351 2.27 8.97 9.90
C GLY A 351 1.21 9.52 8.94
N PHE A 352 -0.02 9.70 9.44
CA PHE A 352 -1.15 10.17 8.64
C PHE A 352 -1.12 11.68 8.36
N GLY A 353 -0.33 12.46 9.10
CA GLY A 353 -0.12 13.87 8.84
C GLY A 353 0.81 14.12 7.66
N VAL A 354 0.30 14.75 6.60
CA VAL A 354 1.06 15.07 5.38
C VAL A 354 1.56 16.51 5.40
N THR A 355 0.75 17.47 5.84
CA THR A 355 1.17 18.87 6.01
C THR A 355 1.98 19.07 7.27
N SER A 356 1.71 18.30 8.32
CA SER A 356 2.49 18.28 9.56
C SER A 356 2.25 17.01 10.38
N PRO A 357 3.22 16.55 11.19
CA PRO A 357 3.04 15.42 12.11
C PRO A 357 2.33 15.83 13.43
N PHE A 358 1.69 17.01 13.47
CA PHE A 358 1.10 17.54 14.70
C PHE A 358 0.02 16.61 15.26
N TRP A 359 -0.90 16.16 14.41
CA TRP A 359 -1.98 15.27 14.84
C TRP A 359 -1.51 13.85 15.10
N ASP A 360 -0.45 13.38 14.43
CA ASP A 360 0.19 12.11 14.77
C ASP A 360 0.73 12.11 16.20
N LYS A 361 1.34 13.23 16.64
CA LYS A 361 1.79 13.42 18.04
C LYS A 361 0.63 13.41 19.02
N VAL A 362 -0.44 14.15 18.69
CA VAL A 362 -1.62 14.28 19.55
C VAL A 362 -2.33 12.94 19.73
N PHE A 363 -2.44 12.15 18.67
CA PHE A 363 -3.18 10.89 18.65
C PHE A 363 -2.31 9.62 18.73
N GLY A 364 -1.00 9.78 18.91
CA GLY A 364 -0.06 8.68 19.13
C GLY A 364 0.18 7.78 17.92
N THR A 365 0.14 8.34 16.71
CA THR A 365 0.38 7.63 15.43
C THR A 365 1.66 8.08 14.75
N GLU A 366 2.65 8.54 15.51
CA GLU A 366 3.94 8.93 14.93
C GLU A 366 4.71 7.72 14.40
N LEU A 367 5.29 7.87 13.20
CA LEU A 367 6.23 6.89 12.66
C LEU A 367 7.40 6.69 13.63
N LYS A 368 7.59 5.45 14.08
CA LYS A 368 8.71 5.06 14.92
C LYS A 368 9.92 4.82 14.03
N SER A 369 10.85 5.76 14.00
CA SER A 369 12.14 5.61 13.31
C SER A 369 12.98 4.48 13.96
N LYS A 370 12.83 3.26 13.44
CA LYS A 370 13.59 2.01 13.69
C LYS A 370 13.60 1.46 15.15
N PRO A 371 13.59 0.13 15.31
CA PRO A 371 14.05 -0.48 16.56
C PRO A 371 15.53 -0.10 16.78
N LYS A 372 15.92 0.16 18.03
CA LYS A 372 17.34 0.15 18.40
C LYS A 372 17.90 -1.20 17.94
N MET A 373 18.99 -1.18 17.16
CA MET A 373 19.85 -2.35 17.08
C MET A 373 20.36 -2.57 18.50
N ILE A 374 19.89 -3.63 19.15
CA ILE A 374 20.47 -4.18 20.38
C ILE A 374 21.29 -5.39 19.96
#